data_AF-A0A7X8USD6-F1
#
_entry.id   AF-A0A7X8USD6-F1
#
_cell.length_a   1.000
_cell.length_b   1.000
_cell.length_c   1.000
_cell.angle_alpha   90.00
_cell.angle_beta   90.00
_cell.angle_gamma   90.00
#
_symmetry.space_group_name_H-M   'P 1'
#
loop_
_entity.id
_entity.type
_entity.pdbx_description
1 polymer ?
#
loop_
_entity_poly.entity_id
_entity_poly.type
_entity_poly.pdbx_seq_one_letter_code
_entity_poly.pdbx_strand_id
1 'polypeptide(L)'
;MGYDVEFLQIPVPPGLSFPVVAETAQSLRHNAISFDDVECLRTELHNIKGCRPGPDQTVDFFGRGLNYARLTISRNRIHVENNASVPELLKIYRQLTEKYPTLVILDLQSHQLHDADSFSKWWAKPL
;
A
#
# COMPACT_ATOMS: atom_id res chain seq x y z
N MET A 1 5.95 3.15 17.84
CA MET A 1 6.76 2.33 16.90
C MET A 1 6.50 2.85 15.49
N GLY A 2 7.52 2.80 14.63
CA GLY A 2 7.34 2.92 13.18
C GLY A 2 6.61 1.68 12.63
N TYR A 3 5.86 1.83 11.55
CA TYR A 3 5.25 0.71 10.86
C TYR A 3 5.24 0.97 9.36
N ASP A 4 5.70 0.05 8.55
CA ASP A 4 6.04 0.34 7.16
C ASP A 4 5.31 -0.63 6.24
N VAL A 5 4.66 -0.10 5.20
CA VAL A 5 3.88 -0.89 4.24
C VAL A 5 4.25 -0.54 2.80
N GLU A 6 4.04 -1.49 1.90
CA GLU A 6 4.15 -1.26 0.45
C GLU A 6 2.84 -1.65 -0.22
N PHE A 7 2.39 -0.90 -1.21
CA PHE A 7 1.34 -1.38 -2.10
C PHE A 7 1.99 -1.99 -3.33
N LEU A 8 1.68 -3.27 -3.60
CA LEU A 8 2.24 -4.04 -4.70
C LEU A 8 1.10 -4.51 -5.58
N GLN A 9 1.30 -4.50 -6.91
CA GLN A 9 0.40 -5.23 -7.79
C GLN A 9 0.90 -6.67 -7.90
N ILE A 10 0.13 -7.62 -7.41
CA ILE A 10 0.44 -9.05 -7.47
C ILE A 10 -0.80 -9.74 -8.04
N PRO A 11 -0.72 -10.44 -9.19
CA PRO A 11 -1.80 -11.30 -9.67
C PRO A 11 -2.04 -12.45 -8.68
N VAL A 12 -2.93 -12.23 -7.72
CA VAL A 12 -3.22 -13.20 -6.66
C VAL A 12 -4.00 -14.40 -7.23
N PRO A 13 -3.56 -15.64 -6.99
CA PRO A 13 -4.29 -16.82 -7.45
C PRO A 13 -5.72 -16.88 -6.87
N PRO A 14 -6.73 -17.28 -7.66
CA PRO A 14 -8.09 -17.42 -7.16
C PRO A 14 -8.15 -18.46 -6.03
N GLY A 15 -8.82 -18.12 -4.93
CA GLY A 15 -8.94 -18.99 -3.75
C GLY A 15 -7.88 -18.79 -2.67
N LEU A 16 -6.90 -17.89 -2.86
CA LEU A 16 -5.99 -17.50 -1.79
C LEU A 16 -6.74 -16.70 -0.71
N SER A 17 -6.50 -16.99 0.57
CA SER A 17 -7.05 -16.25 1.71
C SER A 17 -6.05 -15.23 2.26
N PHE A 18 -6.56 -14.10 2.74
CA PHE A 18 -5.78 -13.06 3.42
C PHE A 18 -5.95 -13.14 4.95
N PRO A 19 -4.91 -12.85 5.75
CA PRO A 19 -3.56 -12.47 5.33
C PRO A 19 -2.76 -13.66 4.76
N VAL A 20 -1.98 -13.39 3.73
CA VAL A 20 -1.06 -14.37 3.14
C VAL A 20 0.17 -14.44 4.02
N VAL A 21 0.52 -15.64 4.50
CA VAL A 21 1.69 -15.86 5.36
C VAL A 21 3.01 -15.55 4.63
N ALA A 22 4.03 -15.15 5.39
CA ALA A 22 5.29 -14.60 4.87
C ALA A 22 5.99 -15.45 3.78
N GLU A 23 6.01 -16.78 3.93
CA GLU A 23 6.63 -17.70 2.96
C GLU A 23 5.93 -17.68 1.59
N THR A 24 4.59 -17.75 1.60
CA THR A 24 3.77 -17.65 0.39
C THR A 24 3.81 -16.23 -0.18
N ALA A 25 3.78 -15.21 0.68
CA ALA A 25 3.90 -13.80 0.31
C ALA A 25 5.22 -13.49 -0.41
N GLN A 26 6.35 -13.99 0.11
CA GLN A 26 7.67 -13.88 -0.52
C GLN A 26 7.68 -14.51 -1.92
N SER A 27 7.13 -15.71 -2.05
CA SER A 27 7.01 -16.42 -3.33
C SER A 27 6.17 -15.65 -4.34
N LEU A 28 5.03 -15.10 -3.92
CA LEU A 28 4.15 -14.28 -4.76
C LEU A 28 4.76 -12.92 -5.13
N ARG A 29 5.65 -12.35 -4.30
CA ARG A 29 6.32 -11.07 -4.57
C ARG A 29 7.24 -11.13 -5.79
N HIS A 30 7.71 -12.31 -6.20
CA HIS A 30 8.43 -12.50 -7.46
C HIS A 30 7.53 -12.33 -8.71
N ASN A 31 6.21 -12.47 -8.56
CA ASN A 31 5.22 -12.24 -9.60
C ASN A 31 4.63 -10.81 -9.55
N ALA A 32 5.22 -9.90 -8.77
CA ALA A 32 4.76 -8.53 -8.69
C ALA A 32 4.97 -7.80 -10.02
N ILE A 33 3.92 -7.18 -10.54
CA ILE A 33 3.93 -6.44 -11.81
C ILE A 33 4.15 -4.94 -11.57
N SER A 34 4.82 -4.28 -12.52
CA SER A 34 5.00 -2.83 -12.51
C SER A 34 3.65 -2.12 -12.74
N PHE A 35 3.57 -0.84 -12.34
CA PHE A 35 2.46 0.02 -12.76
C PHE A 35 2.76 0.55 -14.17
N ASP A 36 2.02 0.07 -15.17
CA ASP A 36 2.29 0.38 -16.59
C ASP A 36 2.18 1.88 -16.91
N ASP A 37 1.33 2.60 -16.18
CA ASP A 37 1.17 4.06 -16.31
C ASP A 37 1.38 4.76 -14.95
N VAL A 38 2.65 5.11 -14.70
CA VAL A 38 3.10 5.82 -13.49
C VAL A 38 2.58 7.26 -13.44
N GLU A 39 2.40 7.92 -14.58
CA GLU A 39 1.86 9.30 -14.64
C GLU A 39 0.38 9.32 -14.26
N CYS A 40 -0.38 8.34 -14.73
CA CYS A 40 -1.77 8.17 -14.36
C CYS A 40 -1.92 7.75 -12.90
N LEU A 41 -1.07 6.84 -12.39
CA LEU A 41 -1.00 6.52 -10.96
C LEU A 41 -0.72 7.77 -10.10
N ARG A 42 0.23 8.61 -10.51
CA ARG A 42 0.54 9.87 -9.81
C ARG A 42 -0.65 10.83 -9.84
N THR A 43 -1.37 10.89 -10.97
CA THR A 43 -2.59 11.70 -11.12
C THR A 43 -3.70 11.22 -10.19
N GLU A 44 -3.95 9.91 -10.12
CA GLU A 44 -4.93 9.35 -9.19
C GLU A 44 -4.58 9.62 -7.74
N LEU A 45 -3.30 9.49 -7.37
CA LEU A 45 -2.84 9.84 -6.03
C LEU A 45 -3.07 11.33 -5.73
N HIS A 46 -2.76 12.25 -6.66
CA HIS A 46 -3.04 13.67 -6.47
C HIS A 46 -4.53 14.02 -6.32
N ASN A 47 -5.45 13.19 -6.84
CA ASN A 47 -6.89 13.32 -6.61
C ASN A 47 -7.28 12.98 -5.15
N ILE A 48 -6.43 12.25 -4.41
CA ILE A 48 -6.67 11.91 -3.00
C ILE A 48 -6.32 13.10 -2.11
N LYS A 49 -7.33 13.64 -1.42
CA LYS A 49 -7.13 14.66 -0.39
C LYS A 49 -6.10 14.19 0.67
N GLY A 50 -4.95 14.87 0.70
CA GLY A 50 -3.80 14.58 1.56
C GLY A 50 -2.52 14.40 0.74
N CYS A 51 -2.62 13.83 -0.46
CA CYS A 51 -1.50 13.69 -1.38
C CYS A 51 -1.04 15.06 -1.93
N ARG A 52 0.27 15.21 -2.08
CA ARG A 52 0.97 16.39 -2.61
C ARG A 52 2.18 15.96 -3.43
N PRO A 53 2.61 16.73 -4.45
CA PRO A 53 3.89 16.48 -5.11
C PRO A 53 5.03 16.55 -4.10
N GLY A 54 5.85 15.51 -4.06
CA GLY A 54 7.10 15.49 -3.28
C GLY A 54 8.33 15.71 -4.18
N PRO A 55 9.56 15.65 -3.62
CA PRO A 55 10.80 15.73 -4.39
C PRO A 55 10.93 14.57 -5.39
N ASP A 56 11.76 14.71 -6.43
CA ASP A 56 12.09 13.64 -7.38
C ASP A 56 10.88 12.89 -7.99
N GLN A 57 9.76 13.60 -8.17
CA GLN A 57 8.48 13.10 -8.68
C GLN A 57 7.74 12.10 -7.75
N THR A 58 8.03 12.11 -6.45
CA THR A 58 7.26 11.37 -5.43
C THR A 58 5.89 12.00 -5.15
N VAL A 59 5.08 11.34 -4.31
CA VAL A 59 3.82 11.88 -3.80
C VAL A 59 3.79 11.73 -2.29
N ASP A 60 3.95 12.82 -1.56
CA ASP A 60 3.91 12.84 -0.10
C ASP A 60 2.45 12.85 0.38
N PHE A 61 2.14 12.26 1.54
CA PHE A 61 0.78 12.28 2.10
C PHE A 61 0.73 13.02 3.44
N PHE A 62 0.13 14.20 3.41
CA PHE A 62 -0.14 15.02 4.57
C PHE A 62 -1.43 14.57 5.25
N GLY A 63 -1.33 13.45 5.97
CA GLY A 63 -2.38 12.89 6.82
C GLY A 63 -2.61 13.69 8.11
N ARG A 64 -3.65 13.32 8.86
CA ARG A 64 -3.97 13.88 10.19
C ARG A 64 -3.46 13.03 11.36
N GLY A 65 -2.76 11.93 11.08
CA GLY A 65 -2.29 11.00 12.10
C GLY A 65 -1.02 11.45 12.85
N LEU A 66 -0.85 10.88 14.05
CA LEU A 66 0.47 10.71 14.71
C LEU A 66 1.06 9.32 14.43
N ASN A 67 0.41 8.54 13.56
CA ASN A 67 0.72 7.14 13.33
C ASN A 67 1.72 7.00 12.17
N TYR A 68 2.79 6.27 12.45
CA TYR A 68 4.02 6.21 11.66
C TYR A 68 3.91 5.29 10.43
N ALA A 69 2.77 5.26 9.74
CA ALA A 69 2.56 4.35 8.63
C ALA A 69 3.20 4.91 7.35
N ARG A 70 4.42 4.47 7.02
CA ARG A 70 5.08 4.84 5.75
C ARG A 70 4.59 3.94 4.64
N LEU A 71 4.16 4.52 3.52
CA LEU A 71 3.69 3.76 2.36
C LEU A 71 4.68 3.90 1.21
N THR A 72 5.29 2.81 0.77
CA THR A 72 6.20 2.84 -0.38
C THR A 72 5.50 2.31 -1.64
N ILE A 73 4.98 3.29 -2.40
CA ILE A 73 4.65 3.33 -3.83
C ILE A 73 5.68 2.69 -4.78
N SER A 74 5.41 2.70 -6.10
CA SER A 74 6.38 2.25 -7.09
C SER A 74 6.22 2.90 -8.49
N ARG A 75 7.19 3.76 -8.88
CA ARG A 75 7.76 3.85 -10.25
C ARG A 75 7.99 2.46 -10.85
N ASN A 76 8.05 1.37 -10.07
CA ASN A 76 9.16 0.79 -9.26
C ASN A 76 9.87 1.51 -8.06
N ARG A 77 9.51 2.77 -7.74
CA ARG A 77 10.13 3.79 -6.84
C ARG A 77 9.23 5.03 -6.59
N ILE A 78 8.18 4.99 -5.75
CA ILE A 78 7.51 6.22 -5.21
C ILE A 78 7.46 6.09 -3.68
N HIS A 79 7.45 7.20 -2.97
CA HIS A 79 7.45 7.26 -1.51
C HIS A 79 6.30 8.15 -1.03
N VAL A 80 5.37 7.59 -0.25
CA VAL A 80 4.39 8.33 0.55
C VAL A 80 5.00 8.47 1.95
N GLU A 81 5.78 9.53 2.11
CA GLU A 81 6.27 9.93 3.43
C GLU A 81 5.18 10.69 4.20
N ASN A 82 5.24 10.58 5.53
CA ASN A 82 4.39 11.21 6.55
C ASN A 82 3.12 10.45 7.00
N ASN A 83 2.65 10.85 8.18
CA ASN A 83 1.90 10.04 9.15
C ASN A 83 0.47 9.66 8.74
N ALA A 84 0.32 8.73 7.79
CA ALA A 84 -0.97 8.16 7.44
C ALA A 84 -1.52 7.30 8.60
N SER A 85 -2.74 7.59 9.02
CA SER A 85 -3.52 6.66 9.85
C SER A 85 -4.07 5.50 9.00
N VAL A 86 -4.44 4.37 9.63
CA VAL A 86 -5.03 3.22 8.91
C VAL A 86 -6.24 3.59 8.06
N PRO A 87 -7.21 4.41 8.52
CA PRO A 87 -8.32 4.83 7.66
C PRO A 87 -7.86 5.62 6.43
N GLU A 88 -6.76 6.36 6.53
CA GLU A 88 -6.16 7.09 5.40
C GLU A 88 -5.46 6.13 4.43
N LEU A 89 -4.66 5.17 4.92
CA LEU A 89 -4.07 4.11 4.10
C LEU A 89 -5.14 3.27 3.37
N LEU A 90 -6.18 2.82 4.09
CA LEU A 90 -7.27 2.04 3.52
C LEU A 90 -8.09 2.85 2.51
N LYS A 91 -8.19 4.17 2.68
CA LYS A 91 -8.79 5.05 1.67
C LYS A 91 -7.95 5.11 0.40
N ILE A 92 -6.63 5.28 0.52
CA ILE A 92 -5.71 5.27 -0.64
C ILE A 92 -5.79 3.92 -1.35
N TYR A 93 -5.70 2.82 -0.60
CA TYR A 93 -5.82 1.46 -1.13
C TYR A 93 -7.11 1.27 -1.93
N ARG A 94 -8.27 1.63 -1.36
CA ARG A 94 -9.59 1.46 -2.00
C ARG A 94 -9.69 2.21 -3.32
N GLN A 95 -9.28 3.48 -3.34
CA GLN A 95 -9.32 4.30 -4.55
C GLN A 95 -8.35 3.78 -5.64
N LEU A 96 -7.21 3.22 -5.25
CA LEU A 96 -6.28 2.58 -6.20
C LEU A 96 -6.79 1.23 -6.70
N THR A 97 -7.46 0.41 -5.87
CA THR A 97 -8.00 -0.90 -6.31
C THR A 97 -9.09 -0.82 -7.36
N GLU A 98 -9.79 0.32 -7.50
CA GLU A 98 -10.72 0.56 -8.63
C GLU A 98 -10.03 0.49 -10.00
N LYS A 99 -8.73 0.82 -10.05
CA LYS A 99 -7.92 0.86 -11.27
C LYS A 99 -6.89 -0.27 -11.35
N TYR A 100 -6.41 -0.71 -10.19
CA TYR A 100 -5.40 -1.74 -10.02
C TYR A 100 -5.99 -2.87 -9.16
N PRO A 101 -6.86 -3.75 -9.71
CA PRO A 101 -7.59 -4.75 -8.93
C PRO A 101 -6.70 -5.84 -8.31
N THR A 102 -5.44 -5.93 -8.75
CA THR A 102 -4.39 -6.82 -8.22
C THR A 102 -3.54 -6.15 -7.13
N LEU A 103 -3.91 -4.96 -6.65
CA LEU A 103 -3.20 -4.29 -5.57
C LEU A 103 -3.37 -5.05 -4.24
N VAL A 104 -2.26 -5.23 -3.52
CA VAL A 104 -2.20 -5.81 -2.18
C VAL A 104 -1.28 -4.99 -1.27
N ILE A 105 -1.51 -5.06 0.03
CA ILE A 105 -0.72 -4.37 1.05
C ILE A 105 0.31 -5.34 1.61
N LEU A 106 1.60 -5.10 1.38
CA LEU A 106 2.68 -5.80 2.07
C LEU A 106 2.95 -5.11 3.41
N ASP A 107 2.84 -5.86 4.50
CA ASP A 107 3.38 -5.53 5.81
C ASP A 107 4.91 -5.79 5.80
N LEU A 108 5.74 -4.78 6.11
CA LEU A 108 7.20 -4.95 6.15
C LEU A 108 7.73 -5.45 7.51
N GLN A 109 6.91 -5.47 8.55
CA GLN A 109 7.23 -6.02 9.87
C GLN A 109 6.98 -7.54 9.95
N SER A 110 5.86 -8.05 9.43
CA SER A 110 5.57 -9.51 9.39
C SER A 110 5.75 -10.18 8.02
N HIS A 111 6.05 -9.40 6.97
CA HIS A 111 6.17 -9.85 5.58
C HIS A 111 4.90 -10.52 5.01
N GLN A 112 3.74 -10.31 5.63
CA GLN A 112 2.44 -10.79 5.15
C GLN A 112 1.87 -9.89 4.06
N LEU A 113 1.12 -10.47 3.11
CA LEU A 113 0.27 -9.71 2.20
C LEU A 113 -1.14 -9.63 2.75
N HIS A 114 -1.78 -8.47 2.60
CA HIS A 114 -3.11 -8.17 3.09
C HIS A 114 -3.97 -7.54 1.99
N ASP A 115 -5.25 -7.86 2.02
CA ASP A 115 -6.32 -7.04 1.47
C ASP A 115 -6.77 -5.97 2.51
N ALA A 116 -7.75 -5.14 2.15
CA ALA A 116 -8.26 -4.10 3.05
C ALA A 116 -8.81 -4.65 4.39
N ASP A 117 -9.47 -5.80 4.36
CA ASP A 117 -10.17 -6.36 5.53
C ASP A 117 -9.21 -7.04 6.51
N SER A 118 -8.27 -7.83 6.00
CA SER A 118 -7.21 -8.45 6.80
C SER A 118 -6.23 -7.42 7.35
N PHE A 119 -5.91 -6.36 6.60
CA PHE A 119 -5.06 -5.27 7.10
C PHE A 119 -5.74 -4.50 8.24
N SER A 120 -7.02 -4.16 8.06
CA SER A 120 -7.83 -3.49 9.10
C SER A 120 -7.91 -4.32 10.39
N LYS A 121 -8.14 -5.64 10.27
CA LYS A 121 -8.15 -6.59 11.41
C LYS A 121 -6.77 -6.79 12.03
N TRP A 122 -5.71 -6.81 11.22
CA TRP A 122 -4.34 -6.95 11.69
C TRP A 122 -3.96 -5.75 12.58
N TRP A 123 -4.23 -4.52 12.13
CA TRP A 123 -3.85 -3.30 12.87
C TRP A 123 -4.69 -3.07 14.12
N ALA A 124 -5.93 -3.56 14.15
CA ALA A 124 -6.79 -3.46 15.33
C ALA A 124 -6.31 -4.32 16.52
N LYS A 125 -5.27 -5.14 16.36
CA LYS A 125 -4.67 -5.90 17.46
C LYS A 125 -3.89 -4.98 18.41
N PRO A 126 -3.97 -5.18 19.73
CA PRO A 126 -3.07 -4.52 20.66
C PRO A 126 -1.61 -4.95 20.41
N LEU A 127 -0.69 -4.00 20.60
CA LEU A 127 0.77 -4.20 20.55
C LEU A 127 1.28 -4.96 21.79
#